data_AF-K8Z7W0-F1
#
_entry.id   AF-K8Z7W0-F1
#
_cell.length_a   1.000
_cell.length_b   1.000
_cell.length_c   1.000
_cell.angle_alpha   90.00
_cell.angle_beta   90.00
_cell.angle_gamma   90.00
#
_symmetry.space_group_name_H-M   'P 1'
#
loop_
_entity.id
_entity.type
_entity.pdbx_description
1 polymer ?
#
loop_
_entity_poly.entity_id
_entity_poly.type
_entity_poly.pdbx_seq_one_letter_code
_entity_poly.pdbx_strand_id
1 'polypeptide(L)'
;MDKQELYQSLETVEVQLQDALLQVQAMKEMLTSVVNNLELENKYVRERLQELEKMQVPTVQKEEDASTRSQVQENLNHLYEDGFHICPSSYGAKREGECMFCLEILYRDS
;
A
#
# COMPACT_ATOMS: atom_id res chain seq x y z
N MET A 1 -26.93 11.77 -55.85
CA MET A 1 -25.78 12.25 -55.07
C MET A 1 -24.84 12.89 -56.05
N ASP A 2 -24.58 14.17 -55.89
CA ASP A 2 -23.69 14.89 -56.79
C ASP A 2 -22.26 14.39 -56.58
N LYS A 3 -21.49 14.26 -57.66
CA LYS A 3 -20.11 13.75 -57.60
C LYS A 3 -19.27 14.61 -56.65
N GLN A 4 -19.56 15.90 -56.55
CA GLN A 4 -18.89 16.84 -55.65
C GLN A 4 -19.18 16.57 -54.16
N GLU A 5 -20.41 16.19 -53.81
CA GLU A 5 -20.79 15.87 -52.42
C GLU A 5 -20.03 14.64 -51.89
N LEU A 6 -19.79 13.64 -52.76
CA LEU A 6 -19.00 12.46 -52.39
C LEU A 6 -17.52 12.77 -52.15
N TYR A 7 -16.94 13.71 -52.93
CA TYR A 7 -15.56 14.12 -52.69
C TYR A 7 -15.41 14.92 -51.40
N GLN A 8 -16.35 15.83 -51.11
CA GLN A 8 -16.34 16.58 -49.86
C GLN A 8 -16.53 15.69 -48.63
N SER A 9 -17.39 14.68 -48.72
CA SER A 9 -17.57 13.74 -47.60
C SER A 9 -16.32 12.88 -47.38
N LEU A 10 -15.64 12.46 -48.46
CA LEU A 10 -14.39 11.73 -48.37
C LEU A 10 -13.27 12.57 -47.73
N GLU A 11 -13.14 13.83 -48.15
CA GLU A 11 -12.16 14.78 -47.58
C GLU A 11 -12.44 15.05 -46.10
N THR A 12 -13.72 15.17 -45.71
CA THR A 12 -14.12 15.33 -44.31
C THR A 12 -13.72 14.11 -43.48
N VAL A 13 -13.97 12.90 -43.99
CA VAL A 13 -13.59 11.65 -43.30
C VAL A 13 -12.07 11.53 -43.20
N GLU A 14 -11.33 11.92 -44.24
CA GLU A 14 -9.86 11.93 -44.22
C GLU A 14 -9.33 12.81 -43.08
N VAL A 15 -9.83 14.05 -42.97
CA VAL A 15 -9.43 14.98 -41.91
C VAL A 15 -9.79 14.43 -40.53
N GLN A 16 -10.98 13.84 -40.37
CA GLN A 16 -11.40 13.23 -39.11
C GLN A 16 -10.51 12.05 -38.71
N LEU A 17 -10.09 11.23 -39.67
CA LEU A 17 -9.16 10.12 -39.41
C LEU A 17 -7.77 10.62 -39.02
N GLN A 18 -7.28 11.70 -39.65
CA GLN A 18 -6.03 12.33 -39.27
C GLN A 18 -6.08 12.90 -37.85
N ASP A 19 -7.17 13.58 -37.50
CA ASP A 19 -7.36 14.11 -36.15
C ASP A 19 -7.46 12.99 -35.10
N ALA A 20 -8.22 11.92 -35.40
CA ALA A 20 -8.29 10.76 -34.54
C ALA A 20 -6.92 10.10 -34.32
N LEU A 21 -6.07 10.04 -35.36
CA LEU A 21 -4.72 9.52 -35.24
C LEU A 21 -3.87 10.38 -34.29
N LEU A 22 -3.94 11.70 -34.40
CA LEU A 22 -3.23 12.62 -33.52
C LEU A 22 -3.70 12.48 -32.06
N GLN A 23 -5.01 12.34 -31.84
CA GLN A 23 -5.57 12.10 -30.51
C GLN A 23 -5.04 10.78 -29.91
N VAL A 24 -4.99 9.71 -30.69
CA VAL A 24 -4.43 8.42 -30.24
C VAL A 24 -2.95 8.53 -29.91
N GLN A 25 -2.18 9.30 -30.69
CA GLN A 25 -0.76 9.56 -30.40
C GLN A 25 -0.59 10.30 -29.07
N ALA A 26 -1.35 11.37 -28.83
CA ALA A 26 -1.32 12.12 -27.57
C ALA A 26 -1.72 11.23 -26.38
N MET A 27 -2.75 10.39 -26.54
CA MET A 27 -3.15 9.43 -25.50
C MET A 27 -2.05 8.43 -25.19
N LYS A 28 -1.34 7.93 -26.21
CA LYS A 28 -0.21 7.02 -26.02
C LYS A 28 0.90 7.68 -25.20
N GLU A 29 1.26 8.92 -25.52
CA GLU A 29 2.28 9.67 -24.77
C GLU A 29 1.91 9.87 -23.31
N MET A 30 0.66 10.28 -23.05
CA MET A 30 0.14 10.40 -21.69
C MET A 30 0.17 9.07 -20.94
N LEU A 31 -0.26 7.98 -21.57
CA LEU A 31 -0.25 6.65 -20.97
C LEU A 31 1.17 6.20 -20.63
N THR A 32 2.13 6.39 -21.54
CA THR A 32 3.54 6.07 -21.28
C THR A 32 4.10 6.88 -20.11
N SER A 33 3.76 8.17 -20.02
CA SER A 33 4.16 9.00 -18.87
C SER A 33 3.59 8.47 -17.55
N VAL A 34 2.30 8.15 -17.52
CA VAL A 34 1.64 7.61 -16.31
C VAL A 34 2.24 6.27 -15.90
N VAL A 35 2.44 5.35 -16.84
CA VAL A 35 3.04 4.03 -16.56
C VAL A 35 4.44 4.20 -15.99
N ASN A 36 5.30 5.02 -16.60
CA ASN A 36 6.65 5.24 -16.12
C ASN A 36 6.67 5.84 -14.70
N ASN A 37 5.79 6.81 -14.42
CA ASN A 37 5.69 7.39 -13.08
C ASN A 37 5.24 6.36 -12.06
N LEU A 38 4.23 5.55 -12.38
CA LEU A 38 3.75 4.49 -11.50
C LEU A 38 4.80 3.40 -11.26
N GLU A 39 5.58 3.04 -12.27
CA GLU A 39 6.68 2.09 -12.13
C GLU A 39 7.78 2.62 -11.20
N LEU A 40 8.13 3.91 -11.34
CA LEU A 40 9.08 4.57 -10.46
C LEU A 40 8.56 4.65 -9.01
N GLU A 41 7.31 5.05 -8.80
CA GLU A 41 6.69 5.08 -7.49
C GLU A 41 6.63 3.68 -6.87
N ASN A 42 6.24 2.65 -7.64
CA ASN A 42 6.23 1.27 -7.16
C ASN A 42 7.64 0.83 -6.71
N LYS A 43 8.65 1.15 -7.50
CA LYS A 43 10.05 0.85 -7.16
C LYS A 43 10.44 1.53 -5.86
N TYR A 44 10.17 2.83 -5.72
CA TYR A 44 10.48 3.60 -4.51
C TYR A 44 9.77 3.03 -3.27
N VAL A 45 8.48 2.70 -3.39
CA VAL A 45 7.71 2.09 -2.30
C VAL A 45 8.30 0.74 -1.91
N ARG A 46 8.65 -0.12 -2.87
CA ARG A 46 9.28 -1.42 -2.60
C ARG A 46 10.64 -1.27 -1.92
N GLU A 47 11.47 -0.34 -2.38
CA GLU A 47 12.75 -0.02 -1.76
C GLU A 47 12.56 0.45 -0.32
N ARG A 48 11.62 1.37 -0.09
CA ARG A 48 11.30 1.87 1.25
C ARG A 48 10.77 0.77 2.17
N LEU A 49 9.95 -0.12 1.64
CA LEU A 49 9.43 -1.27 2.37
C LEU A 49 10.56 -2.23 2.75
N GLN A 50 11.51 -2.51 1.85
CA GLN A 50 12.70 -3.30 2.17
C GLN A 50 13.60 -2.62 3.22
N GLU A 51 13.76 -1.30 3.17
CA GLU A 51 14.48 -0.56 4.22
C GLU A 51 13.81 -0.70 5.57
N LEU A 52 12.47 -0.54 5.61
CA LEU A 52 11.70 -0.69 6.83
C LEU A 52 11.74 -2.13 7.35
N GLU A 53 11.67 -3.15 6.47
CA GLU A 53 11.83 -4.55 6.86
C GLU A 53 13.22 -4.83 7.43
N LYS A 54 14.28 -4.24 6.86
CA LYS A 54 15.65 -4.33 7.42
C LYS A 54 15.77 -3.62 8.76
N MET A 55 15.07 -2.50 8.96
CA MET A 55 15.00 -1.79 10.25
C MET A 55 14.09 -2.49 11.26
N GLN A 56 13.11 -3.26 10.78
CA GLN A 56 12.19 -4.07 11.57
C GLN A 56 12.71 -5.47 11.83
N VAL A 57 13.94 -5.83 11.43
CA VAL A 57 14.61 -7.00 12.02
C VAL A 57 14.69 -6.72 13.52
N PRO A 58 13.85 -7.36 14.36
CA PRO A 58 14.22 -7.43 15.75
C PRO A 58 15.48 -8.28 15.70
N THR A 59 16.47 -7.93 16.51
CA THR A 59 17.45 -8.87 17.00
C THR A 59 16.75 -10.11 17.57
N VAL A 60 16.33 -11.05 16.71
CA VAL A 60 16.01 -12.44 17.03
C VAL A 60 17.17 -13.29 16.55
N GLN A 61 18.37 -12.79 16.83
CA GLN A 61 19.60 -13.56 16.91
C GLN A 61 20.37 -13.05 18.12
N LYS A 62 19.75 -13.17 19.28
CA LYS A 62 20.44 -13.47 20.51
C LYS A 62 19.57 -14.44 21.26
N GLU A 63 20.20 -15.51 21.70
CA GLU A 63 19.70 -16.40 22.74
C GLU A 63 19.24 -15.52 23.90
N GLU A 64 17.96 -15.19 23.96
CA GLU A 64 17.38 -14.50 25.11
C GLU A 64 16.80 -15.58 26.01
N ASP A 65 17.47 -15.76 27.15
CA ASP A 65 17.06 -16.60 28.25
C ASP A 65 15.55 -16.50 28.49
N ALA A 66 14.91 -17.61 28.86
CA ALA A 66 13.47 -17.67 29.17
C ALA A 66 13.01 -16.58 30.17
N SER A 67 13.94 -16.03 30.95
CA SER A 67 13.78 -14.86 31.82
C SER A 67 13.33 -13.59 31.08
N THR A 68 13.91 -13.27 29.91
CA THR A 68 13.61 -12.03 29.18
C THR A 68 12.23 -12.08 28.52
N ARG A 69 11.85 -13.25 27.98
CA ARG A 69 10.50 -13.48 27.44
C ARG A 69 9.43 -13.34 28.53
N SER A 70 9.69 -13.86 29.72
CA SER A 70 8.79 -13.69 30.89
C SER A 70 8.59 -12.22 31.23
N GLN A 71 9.66 -11.42 31.21
CA GLN A 71 9.58 -10.02 31.59
C GLN A 71 8.85 -9.16 30.54
N VAL A 72 9.00 -9.47 29.25
CA VAL A 72 8.21 -8.83 28.19
C VAL A 72 6.73 -9.18 28.33
N GLN A 73 6.40 -10.45 28.62
CA GLN A 73 5.02 -10.89 28.83
C GLN A 73 4.38 -10.17 30.05
N GLU A 74 5.14 -10.05 31.15
CA GLU A 74 4.72 -9.40 32.38
C GLU A 74 4.44 -7.90 32.18
N ASN A 75 5.30 -7.21 31.41
CA ASN A 75 5.08 -5.80 31.08
C ASN A 75 3.82 -5.58 30.22
N LEU A 76 3.54 -6.48 29.27
CA LEU A 76 2.31 -6.40 28.47
C LEU A 76 1.05 -6.67 29.30
N ASN A 77 1.13 -7.60 30.27
CA ASN A 77 0.06 -7.82 31.24
C ASN A 77 -0.21 -6.56 32.07
N HIS A 78 0.83 -5.92 32.61
CA HIS A 78 0.66 -4.69 33.38
C HIS A 78 0.02 -3.56 32.56
N LEU A 79 0.47 -3.33 31.31
CA LEU A 79 -0.14 -2.33 30.42
C LEU A 79 -1.62 -2.65 30.13
N TYR A 80 -1.97 -3.93 30.02
CA TYR A 80 -3.35 -4.36 29.84
C TYR A 80 -4.21 -4.13 31.10
N GLU A 81 -3.66 -4.40 32.29
CA GLU A 81 -4.33 -4.15 33.58
C GLU A 81 -4.54 -2.67 33.87
N ASP A 82 -3.57 -1.82 33.48
CA ASP A 82 -3.66 -0.36 33.57
C ASP A 82 -4.72 0.25 32.62
N GLY A 83 -5.36 -0.59 31.81
CA GLY A 83 -6.45 -0.20 30.93
C GLY A 83 -5.96 0.39 29.61
N PHE A 84 -4.80 -0.03 29.11
CA PHE A 84 -4.33 0.30 27.78
C PHE A 84 -4.49 -0.86 26.79
N HIS A 85 -4.57 -0.53 25.52
CA HIS A 85 -4.50 -1.50 24.43
C HIS A 85 -3.05 -1.91 24.18
N ILE A 86 -2.82 -3.23 24.06
CA ILE A 86 -1.53 -3.82 23.67
C ILE A 86 -1.55 -4.39 22.24
N CYS A 87 -2.69 -4.31 21.55
CA CYS A 87 -2.82 -4.78 20.17
C CYS A 87 -2.33 -3.74 19.15
N PRO A 88 -1.82 -4.18 17.98
CA PRO A 88 -1.30 -3.27 16.96
C PRO A 88 -2.30 -2.21 16.49
N SER A 89 -3.60 -2.53 16.52
CA SER A 89 -4.66 -1.65 16.05
C SER A 89 -4.86 -0.39 16.90
N SER A 90 -4.51 -0.44 18.19
CA SER A 90 -4.79 0.64 19.14
C SER A 90 -3.72 0.81 20.22
N TYR A 91 -2.48 0.38 19.97
CA TYR A 91 -1.43 0.30 21.00
C TYR A 91 -1.27 1.60 21.81
N GLY A 92 -1.32 1.50 23.14
CA GLY A 92 -1.17 2.63 24.06
C GLY A 92 -2.40 3.54 24.20
N ALA A 93 -3.50 3.28 23.48
CA ALA A 93 -4.77 3.98 23.70
C ALA A 93 -5.48 3.44 24.95
N LYS A 94 -6.24 4.31 25.62
CA LYS A 94 -7.06 3.92 26.79
C LYS A 94 -8.21 3.01 26.34
N ARG A 95 -8.41 1.92 27.06
CA ARG A 95 -9.40 0.88 26.79
C ARG A 95 -10.72 1.23 27.48
N GLU A 96 -11.82 1.11 26.74
CA GLU A 96 -13.18 1.34 27.25
C GLU A 96 -13.91 0.04 27.64
N GLY A 97 -13.31 -1.12 27.35
CA GLY A 97 -13.88 -2.46 27.62
C GLY A 97 -12.89 -3.58 27.29
N GLU A 98 -13.31 -4.85 27.27
CA GLU A 98 -12.42 -5.94 26.88
C GLU A 98 -12.12 -5.93 25.36
N CYS A 99 -10.87 -6.18 24.97
CA CYS A 99 -10.45 -6.21 23.57
C CYS A 99 -9.96 -7.61 23.20
N MET A 100 -10.68 -8.28 22.28
CA MET A 100 -10.36 -9.64 21.82
C MET A 100 -8.94 -9.77 21.26
N PHE A 101 -8.45 -8.77 20.54
CA PHE A 101 -7.08 -8.79 19.99
C PHE A 101 -6.00 -8.68 21.06
N CYS A 102 -6.29 -7.98 22.17
CA CYS A 102 -5.35 -7.94 23.29
C CYS A 102 -5.31 -9.30 24.00
N LEU A 103 -6.48 -9.94 24.19
CA LEU A 103 -6.57 -11.29 24.78
C LEU A 103 -5.82 -12.31 23.92
N GLU A 104 -5.95 -12.24 22.60
CA GLU A 104 -5.21 -13.12 21.68
C GLU A 104 -3.71 -12.99 21.88
N ILE A 105 -3.18 -11.77 22.08
CA ILE A 105 -1.74 -11.55 22.35
C ILE A 105 -1.32 -12.12 23.72
N LEU A 106 -2.17 -11.99 24.74
CA LEU A 106 -1.86 -12.48 26.10
C LEU A 106 -1.88 -14.01 26.20
N TYR A 107 -2.76 -14.67 25.45
CA TYR A 107 -3.05 -16.10 25.60
C TYR A 107 -2.65 -16.97 24.40
N ARG A 108 -1.93 -16.42 23.40
CA ARG A 108 -1.55 -17.14 22.16
C ARG A 108 -0.74 -18.42 22.38
N ASP A 109 -0.08 -18.57 23.53
CA ASP A 109 0.82 -19.67 23.87
C ASP A 109 0.31 -20.55 25.04
N SER A 110 -1.01 -20.60 25.28
CA SER A 110 -1.65 -21.58 26.19
C SER A 110 -2.06 -22.86 25.47
#